data_AF-A0A8K0K9F8-F1
#
_entry.id   AF-A0A8K0K9F8-F1
#
_cell.length_a   1.000
_cell.length_b   1.000
_cell.length_c   1.000
_cell.angle_alpha   90.00
_cell.angle_beta   90.00
_cell.angle_gamma   90.00
#
_symmetry.space_group_name_H-M   'P 1'
#
loop_
_entity.id
_entity.type
_entity.pdbx_description
1 polymer ?
#
loop_
_entity_poly.entity_id
_entity_poly.type
_entity_poly.pdbx_seq_one_letter_code
_entity_poly.pdbx_strand_id
1 'polypeptide(L)'
;MTDRDIPTMFLLPALLGVIIFFLVLPVISILKSWLRVFLMTRKLPGPEGHPIYGHTAVFASKEKFFEKAIEWAKEYNMHKTMILFHPLILLHTPETVQ
;
A
#
# COMPACT_ATOMS: atom_id res chain seq x y z
N MET A 1 8.05 4.20 -53.62
CA MET A 1 8.34 4.25 -52.17
C MET A 1 8.02 5.64 -51.69
N THR A 2 6.81 5.81 -51.15
CA THR A 2 6.24 7.10 -50.79
C THR A 2 6.83 7.59 -49.48
N ASP A 3 7.29 8.84 -49.46
CA ASP A 3 7.84 9.61 -48.31
C ASP A 3 6.95 9.68 -47.05
N ARG A 4 5.79 9.00 -47.03
CA ARG A 4 4.78 9.07 -45.97
C ARG A 4 4.89 7.95 -44.93
N ASP A 5 5.71 6.93 -45.15
CA ASP A 5 5.82 5.76 -44.27
C ASP A 5 6.98 5.85 -43.25
N ILE A 6 7.86 6.84 -43.42
CA ILE A 6 8.98 7.11 -42.53
C ILE A 6 8.54 7.67 -41.16
N PRO A 7 7.59 8.63 -41.04
CA PRO A 7 7.26 9.21 -39.73
C PRO A 7 6.55 8.20 -38.81
N THR A 8 5.71 7.29 -39.35
CA THR A 8 4.96 6.30 -38.55
C THR A 8 5.87 5.26 -37.90
N MET A 9 6.96 4.86 -38.55
CA MET A 9 7.95 3.92 -37.99
C MET A 9 8.67 4.47 -36.75
N PHE A 10 8.83 5.79 -36.63
CA PHE A 10 9.45 6.43 -35.44
C PHE A 10 8.43 6.94 -34.42
N LEU A 11 7.20 7.24 -34.85
CA LEU A 11 6.14 7.71 -33.96
C LEU A 11 5.63 6.59 -33.03
N LEU A 12 5.49 5.35 -33.52
CA LEU A 12 4.99 4.24 -32.68
C LEU A 12 5.93 3.90 -31.51
N PRO A 13 7.25 3.73 -31.72
CA PRO A 13 8.20 3.51 -30.63
C PRO A 13 8.30 4.69 -29.66
N ALA A 14 8.21 5.93 -30.17
CA ALA A 14 8.21 7.12 -29.33
C ALA A 14 6.97 7.17 -28.42
N LEU A 15 5.78 6.88 -28.95
CA LEU A 15 4.54 6.84 -28.19
C LEU A 15 4.56 5.73 -27.11
N LEU A 16 5.09 4.56 -27.46
CA LEU A 16 5.35 3.47 -26.51
C LEU A 16 6.33 3.90 -25.42
N GLY A 17 7.40 4.60 -25.78
CA GLY A 17 8.37 5.17 -24.83
C GLY A 17 7.71 6.14 -23.84
N VAL A 18 6.82 7.02 -24.32
CA VAL A 18 6.05 7.94 -23.48
C VAL A 18 5.11 7.18 -22.55
N ILE A 19 4.37 6.19 -23.05
CA ILE A 19 3.48 5.34 -22.23
C ILE A 19 4.27 4.62 -21.14
N ILE A 20 5.41 4.03 -21.47
CA ILE A 20 6.26 3.34 -20.49
C ILE A 20 6.79 4.34 -19.46
N PHE A 21 7.26 5.50 -19.89
CA PHE A 21 7.83 6.51 -19.02
C PHE A 21 6.80 7.10 -18.05
N PHE A 22 5.57 7.38 -18.52
CA PHE A 22 4.53 8.03 -17.71
C PHE A 22 3.59 7.07 -16.98
N LEU A 23 3.43 5.83 -17.44
CA LEU A 23 2.54 4.86 -16.79
C LEU A 23 3.32 3.75 -16.09
N VAL A 24 4.27 3.12 -16.78
CA VAL A 24 4.93 1.92 -16.23
C VAL A 24 5.94 2.28 -15.14
N LEU A 25 6.79 3.30 -15.36
CA LEU A 25 7.80 3.69 -14.37
C LEU A 25 7.18 4.17 -13.04
N PRO A 26 6.14 5.02 -13.02
CA PRO A 26 5.51 5.44 -11.77
C PRO A 26 4.83 4.27 -11.06
N VAL A 27 4.14 3.38 -11.79
CA VAL A 27 3.52 2.19 -11.21
C VAL A 27 4.56 1.28 -10.55
N ILE A 28 5.70 1.04 -11.20
CA ILE A 28 6.80 0.26 -10.61
C ILE A 28 7.34 0.95 -9.35
N SER A 29 7.50 2.27 -9.38
CA SER A 29 7.98 3.03 -8.22
C SER A 29 7.02 2.93 -7.03
N ILE A 30 5.72 3.07 -7.28
CA ILE A 30 4.66 2.90 -6.28
C ILE A 30 4.69 1.49 -5.69
N LEU A 31 4.76 0.45 -6.53
CA LEU A 31 4.83 -0.94 -6.08
C LEU A 31 6.09 -1.22 -5.24
N LYS A 32 7.24 -0.67 -5.64
CA LYS A 32 8.49 -0.81 -4.86
C LYS A 32 8.39 -0.13 -3.50
N SER A 33 7.84 1.09 -3.46
CA SER A 33 7.64 1.82 -2.21
C SER A 33 6.66 1.08 -1.29
N TRP A 34 5.52 0.66 -1.83
CA TRP A 34 4.52 -0.11 -1.13
C TRP A 34 5.10 -1.42 -0.56
N LEU A 35 5.83 -2.19 -1.38
CA LEU A 35 6.45 -3.45 -0.94
C LEU A 35 7.48 -3.22 0.16
N ARG A 36 8.28 -2.15 0.07
CA ARG A 36 9.25 -1.79 1.12
C ARG A 36 8.53 -1.55 2.45
N VAL A 37 7.48 -0.74 2.45
CA VAL A 37 6.68 -0.45 3.66
C VAL A 37 6.03 -1.73 4.19
N PHE A 38 5.46 -2.56 3.32
CA PHE A 38 4.87 -3.84 3.69
C PHE A 38 5.89 -4.78 4.38
N LEU A 39 7.10 -4.89 3.83
CA LEU A 39 8.16 -5.72 4.41
C LEU A 39 8.69 -5.17 5.74
N MET A 40 8.84 -3.85 5.87
CA MET A 40 9.26 -3.21 7.12
C MET A 40 8.22 -3.41 8.23
N THR A 41 6.95 -3.26 7.90
CA THR A 41 5.86 -3.40 8.86
C THR A 41 5.55 -4.84 9.20
N ARG A 42 5.94 -5.84 8.38
CA ARG A 42 5.68 -7.26 8.65
C ARG A 42 6.23 -7.75 10.01
N LYS A 43 7.30 -7.14 10.51
CA LYS A 43 7.93 -7.49 11.79
C LYS A 43 7.29 -6.83 13.01
N LEU A 44 6.39 -5.87 12.81
CA LEU A 44 5.72 -5.18 13.91
C LEU A 44 4.68 -6.12 14.55
N PRO A 45 4.56 -6.08 15.89
CA PRO A 45 3.54 -6.85 16.60
C PRO A 45 2.14 -6.38 16.19
N GLY A 46 1.17 -7.27 16.24
CA GLY A 46 -0.22 -6.93 16.04
C GLY A 46 -1.12 -8.12 15.78
N PRO A 47 -2.44 -7.90 15.77
CA PRO A 47 -3.43 -8.94 15.60
C PRO A 47 -3.27 -9.66 14.25
N GLU A 48 -3.57 -10.96 14.27
CA GLU A 48 -3.64 -11.75 13.04
C GLU A 48 -4.83 -11.27 12.19
N GLY A 49 -4.54 -10.84 10.97
CA GLY A 49 -5.54 -10.43 9.99
C GLY A 49 -5.66 -11.44 8.85
N HIS A 50 -6.75 -11.37 8.10
CA HIS A 50 -6.92 -12.20 6.91
C HIS A 50 -5.83 -11.89 5.87
N PRO A 51 -5.28 -12.89 5.14
CA PRO A 51 -4.15 -12.69 4.22
C PRO A 51 -4.42 -11.69 3.08
N ILE A 52 -5.67 -11.55 2.64
CA ILE A 52 -6.04 -10.71 1.49
C ILE A 52 -6.59 -9.34 1.91
N TYR A 53 -7.50 -9.32 2.89
CA TYR A 53 -8.23 -8.12 3.29
C TYR A 53 -7.90 -7.67 4.71
N GLY A 54 -6.94 -8.30 5.38
CA GLY A 54 -6.49 -7.92 6.72
C GLY A 54 -7.64 -7.84 7.72
N HIS A 55 -7.80 -6.63 8.27
CA HIS A 55 -8.77 -6.26 9.28
C HIS A 55 -9.91 -5.40 8.72
N THR A 56 -10.06 -5.33 7.38
CA THR A 56 -11.02 -4.41 6.73
C THR A 56 -12.44 -4.55 7.29
N ALA A 57 -12.89 -5.76 7.62
CA ALA A 57 -14.20 -5.99 8.23
C ALA A 57 -14.37 -5.31 9.61
N VAL A 58 -13.28 -5.21 10.38
CA VAL A 58 -13.26 -4.51 11.67
C VAL A 58 -13.35 -3.00 11.44
N PHE A 59 -12.59 -2.46 10.47
CA PHE A 59 -12.60 -1.03 10.14
C PHE A 59 -13.91 -0.56 9.47
N ALA A 60 -14.61 -1.45 8.77
CA ALA A 60 -15.89 -1.13 8.12
C ALA A 60 -17.03 -0.92 9.13
N SER A 61 -16.92 -1.47 10.34
CA SER A 61 -17.91 -1.32 11.41
C SER A 61 -17.38 -0.40 12.50
N LYS A 62 -17.97 0.80 12.66
CA LYS A 62 -17.54 1.77 13.68
C LYS A 62 -17.56 1.17 15.10
N GLU A 63 -18.64 0.46 15.45
CA GLU A 63 -18.80 -0.16 16.77
C GLU A 63 -17.70 -1.19 17.02
N LYS A 64 -17.50 -2.13 16.08
CA LYS A 64 -16.46 -3.16 16.21
C LYS A 64 -15.05 -2.60 16.18
N PHE A 65 -14.83 -1.50 15.46
CA PHE A 65 -13.52 -0.84 15.41
C PHE A 65 -13.09 -0.37 16.78
N PHE A 66 -13.94 0.36 17.51
CA PHE A 66 -13.58 0.88 18.84
C PHE A 66 -13.42 -0.24 19.86
N GLU A 67 -14.32 -1.23 19.84
CA GLU A 67 -14.22 -2.40 20.73
C GLU A 67 -12.90 -3.14 20.51
N LYS A 68 -12.55 -3.44 19.26
CA LYS A 68 -11.29 -4.11 18.92
C LYS A 68 -10.06 -3.24 19.17
N ALA A 69 -10.15 -1.94 18.93
CA ALA A 69 -9.06 -1.02 19.22
C ALA A 69 -8.73 -1.00 20.72
N ILE A 70 -9.74 -0.99 21.60
CA ILE A 70 -9.56 -1.07 23.05
C ILE A 70 -8.99 -2.43 23.46
N GLU A 71 -9.46 -3.53 22.86
CA GLU A 71 -8.93 -4.88 23.11
C GLU A 71 -7.44 -4.96 22.74
N TRP A 72 -7.07 -4.50 21.54
CA TRP A 72 -5.69 -4.50 21.09
C TRP A 72 -4.79 -3.52 21.86
N ALA A 73 -5.33 -2.41 22.35
CA ALA A 73 -4.57 -1.46 23.18
C ALA A 73 -4.18 -2.07 24.55
N LYS A 74 -4.96 -3.03 25.06
CA LYS A 74 -4.61 -3.76 26.30
C LYS A 74 -3.50 -4.78 26.08
N GLU A 75 -3.40 -5.33 24.87
CA GLU A 75 -2.44 -6.37 24.52
C GLU A 75 -1.13 -5.79 23.95
N TYR A 76 -1.21 -4.64 23.28
CA TYR A 76 -0.10 -4.03 22.56
C TYR A 76 0.00 -2.52 22.83
N ASN A 77 1.15 -2.05 23.31
CA ASN A 77 1.42 -0.60 23.42
C ASN A 77 1.48 0.10 22.05
N MET A 78 1.99 -0.63 21.04
CA MET A 78 1.95 -0.28 19.62
C MET A 78 1.62 -1.55 18.86
N HIS A 79 0.75 -1.46 17.85
CA HIS A 79 0.50 -2.59 16.97
C HIS A 79 0.24 -2.20 15.52
N LYS A 80 0.48 -3.15 14.63
CA LYS A 80 0.15 -3.08 13.22
C LYS A 80 -1.20 -3.74 12.96
N THR A 81 -2.08 -3.03 12.28
CA THR A 81 -3.24 -3.61 11.59
C THR A 81 -3.07 -3.46 10.08
N MET A 82 -3.97 -4.07 9.31
CA MET A 82 -3.98 -3.94 7.85
C MET A 82 -5.38 -3.65 7.36
N ILE A 83 -5.53 -2.65 6.50
CA ILE A 83 -6.74 -2.39 5.74
C ILE A 83 -6.41 -2.74 4.29
N LEU A 84 -7.00 -3.82 3.78
CA LEU A 84 -6.59 -4.45 2.52
C LEU A 84 -5.07 -4.72 2.53
N PHE A 85 -4.33 -3.96 1.73
CA PHE A 85 -2.88 -4.04 1.54
C PHE A 85 -2.12 -2.89 2.23
N HIS A 86 -2.81 -2.02 2.96
CA HIS A 86 -2.20 -0.87 3.62
C HIS A 86 -1.97 -1.19 5.10
N PRO A 87 -0.69 -1.29 5.55
CA PRO A 87 -0.41 -1.43 6.96
C PRO A 87 -0.74 -0.11 7.67
N LEU A 88 -1.41 -0.22 8.81
CA LEU A 88 -1.72 0.88 9.70
C LEU A 88 -1.03 0.62 11.03
N ILE A 89 -0.24 1.58 11.51
CA ILE A 89 0.43 1.50 12.81
C ILE A 89 -0.39 2.33 13.80
N LEU A 90 -0.84 1.70 14.87
CA LEU A 90 -1.61 2.34 15.94
C LEU A 90 -0.71 2.45 17.17
N LEU A 91 -0.60 3.69 17.66
CA LEU A 91 0.16 4.05 18.86
C LEU A 91 -0.84 4.39 19.96
N HIS A 92 -0.76 3.71 21.09
CA HIS A 92 -1.73 3.89 22.18
C HIS A 92 -1.22 4.79 23.30
N THR A 93 0.09 5.01 23.38
CA THR A 93 0.70 5.76 24.48
C THR A 93 1.45 7.00 24.00
N PRO A 94 1.42 8.11 24.76
CA PRO A 94 2.10 9.35 24.40
C PRO A 94 3.62 9.18 24.28
N GLU A 95 4.21 8.27 25.05
CA GLU A 95 5.66 8.02 25.04
C GLU A 95 6.13 7.45 23.70
N THR A 96 5.23 6.82 22.94
CA THR A 96 5.57 6.25 21.62
C THR A 96 5.54 7.30 20.50
N VAL A 97 5.09 8.53 20.79
CA VAL A 97 4.96 9.64 19.82
C VAL A 97 6.13 10.64 19.94
N GLN A 98 6.88 10.61 21.05
CA GLN A 98 8.03 11.49 21.32
C GLN A 98 9.30 11.02 20.62
#